data_AF-A0A3D2M7T5-F1
#
_entry.id   AF-A0A3D2M7T5-F1
#
_cell.length_a   1.000
_cell.length_b   1.000
_cell.length_c   1.000
_cell.angle_alpha   90.00
_cell.angle_beta   90.00
_cell.angle_gamma   90.00
#
_symmetry.space_group_name_H-M   'P 1'
#
loop_
_entity.id
_entity.type
_entity.pdbx_description
1 polymer ?
#
loop_
_entity_poly.entity_id
_entity_poly.type
_entity_poly.pdbx_seq_one_letter_code
_entity_poly.pdbx_strand_id
1 'polypeptide(L)' 'IALNRQSWIDPTYPDKGYSEAQVALTGAERWLPQRVGHYHVRLEWWLEDGEWLLARLNWE' A
#
# COMPACT_ATOMS: atom_id res chain seq x y z
N ILE A 1 -6.86 4.74 8.72
CA ILE A 1 -5.59 5.23 9.33
C ILE A 1 -4.48 4.29 8.89
N ALA A 2 -3.33 4.82 8.44
CA ALA A 2 -2.15 4.00 8.14
C ALA A 2 -1.27 3.90 9.39
N LEU A 3 -0.94 2.68 9.82
CA LEU A 3 -0.23 2.42 11.09
C LEU A 3 1.29 2.39 10.93
N ASN A 4 1.78 2.00 9.76
CA ASN A 4 3.20 1.97 9.40
C ASN A 4 3.28 2.19 7.88
N ARG A 5 4.29 2.93 7.39
CA ARG A 5 4.57 3.13 5.96
C ARG A 5 6.07 3.08 5.69
N GLN A 6 6.47 2.29 4.71
CA GLN A 6 7.85 2.18 4.21
C GLN A 6 7.84 2.27 2.68
N SER A 7 8.84 2.93 2.10
CA SER A 7 9.07 2.93 0.64
C SER A 7 10.55 2.69 0.35
N TRP A 8 10.84 1.98 -0.73
CA TRP A 8 12.21 1.72 -1.18
C TRP A 8 12.27 1.48 -2.69
N ILE A 9 13.45 1.71 -3.28
CA ILE A 9 13.74 1.36 -4.67
C ILE A 9 14.26 -0.07 -4.72
N ASP A 10 13.86 -0.83 -5.73
CA ASP A 10 14.34 -2.18 -5.93
C ASP A 10 15.86 -2.14 -6.20
N PRO A 11 16.69 -2.85 -5.41
CA PRO A 11 18.14 -2.81 -5.58
C PRO A 11 18.61 -3.48 -6.87
N THR A 12 17.78 -4.32 -7.49
CA THR A 12 18.08 -5.01 -8.75
C THR A 12 17.53 -4.24 -9.96
N TYR A 13 16.37 -3.58 -9.80
CA TYR A 13 15.66 -2.87 -10.86
C TYR A 13 15.40 -1.41 -10.45
N PRO A 14 16.33 -0.47 -10.72
CA PRO A 14 16.21 0.92 -10.25
C PRO A 14 15.00 1.69 -10.79
N ASP A 15 14.41 1.19 -11.87
CA ASP A 15 13.14 1.64 -12.46
C ASP A 15 11.90 1.10 -11.74
N LYS A 16 12.07 0.33 -10.67
CA LYS A 16 11.01 -0.22 -9.83
C LYS A 16 11.13 0.27 -8.39
N GLY A 17 10.01 0.61 -7.80
CA GLY A 17 9.91 1.00 -6.39
C GLY A 17 8.76 0.26 -5.72
N TYR A 18 8.81 0.18 -4.40
CA TYR A 18 7.73 -0.41 -3.61
C TYR A 18 7.30 0.54 -2.50
N SER A 19 6.05 0.39 -2.09
CA SER A 19 5.55 1.01 -0.86
C SER A 19 4.64 0.05 -0.13
N GLU A 20 4.82 -0.04 1.18
CA GLU A 20 4.00 -0.88 2.04
C GLU A 20 3.30 -0.02 3.09
N ALA A 21 2.05 -0.35 3.39
CA ALA A 21 1.28 0.31 4.44
C ALA A 21 0.32 -0.65 5.14
N GLN A 22 0.22 -0.53 6.47
CA GLN A 22 -0.83 -1.21 7.24
C GLN A 22 -2.04 -0.31 7.37
N VAL A 23 -3.20 -0.74 6.88
CA VAL A 23 -4.44 0.04 6.85
C VAL A 23 -5.51 -0.64 7.72
N ALA A 24 -6.05 0.11 8.68
CA ALA A 24 -7.24 -0.31 9.42
C ALA A 24 -8.50 0.20 8.70
N LEU A 25 -9.37 -0.74 8.30
CA LEU A 25 -10.68 -0.48 7.70
C LEU A 25 -11.77 -0.73 8.75
N THR A 26 -12.51 0.33 9.08
CA THR A 26 -13.66 0.28 9.98
C THR A 26 -14.94 0.42 9.17
N GLY A 27 -15.75 -0.64 9.09
CA GLY A 27 -17.04 -0.59 8.39
C GLY A 27 -17.98 0.40 9.06
N ALA A 28 -18.42 1.42 8.32
CA ALA A 28 -19.40 2.39 8.80
C ALA A 28 -20.81 1.93 8.42
N GLU A 29 -21.44 1.11 9.27
CA GLU A 29 -22.89 0.99 9.30
C GLU A 29 -23.39 1.00 10.75
N ARG A 30 -23.39 2.21 11.32
CA ARG A 30 -24.19 2.72 12.44
C ARG A 30 -24.13 2.02 13.83
N TRP A 31 -23.57 0.83 14.03
CA TRP A 31 -23.61 0.13 15.34
C TRP A 31 -22.32 -0.67 15.58
N LEU A 32 -21.31 -0.03 16.20
CA LEU A 32 -20.03 -0.60 16.71
C LEU A 32 -19.26 -1.52 15.73
N PRO A 33 -17.97 -1.28 15.41
CA PRO A 33 -17.27 -2.13 14.45
C PRO A 33 -17.07 -3.54 15.03
N GLN A 34 -17.93 -4.49 14.63
CA GLN A 34 -17.78 -5.89 15.04
C GLN A 34 -16.52 -6.52 14.42
N ARG A 35 -15.89 -5.87 13.43
CA ARG A 35 -14.67 -6.32 12.77
C ARG A 35 -13.86 -5.11 12.30
N VAL A 36 -12.72 -4.85 12.94
CA VAL A 36 -11.66 -4.00 12.37
C VAL A 36 -10.81 -4.93 11.52
N GLY A 37 -10.81 -4.71 10.20
CA GLY A 37 -9.89 -5.41 9.30
C GLY A 37 -8.57 -4.66 9.26
N HIS A 38 -7.48 -5.31 9.66
CA HIS A 38 -6.13 -4.82 9.42
C HIS A 38 -5.65 -5.45 8.12
N TYR A 39 -5.34 -4.62 7.14
CA TYR A 39 -4.84 -5.06 5.85
C TYR A 39 -3.42 -4.55 5.66
N HIS A 40 -2.57 -5.40 5.10
CA HIS A 40 -1.30 -4.98 4.56
C HIS A 40 -1.48 -4.65 3.08
N VAL A 41 -1.12 -3.42 2.70
CA VAL A 41 -1.20 -2.96 1.31
C VAL A 41 0.21 -2.84 0.77
N ARG A 42 0.49 -3.53 -0.34
CA ARG A 42 1.75 -3.43 -1.07
C ARG A 42 1.52 -2.84 -2.45
N LEU A 43 2.30 -1.81 -2.76
CA LEU A 43 2.30 -1.10 -4.04
C LEU A 43 3.62 -1.37 -4.76
N GLU A 44 3.54 -1.64 -6.06
CA GLU A 44 4.67 -1.67 -6.98
C GLU A 44 4.55 -0.48 -7.93
N TRP A 45 5.63 0.29 -8.06
CA TRP A 45 5.73 1.49 -8.87
C TRP A 45 6.78 1.29 -9.96
N TRP A 46 6.51 1.74 -11.17
CA TRP A 46 7.47 1.74 -12.28
C TRP A 46 7.81 3.17 -12.67
N LEU A 47 9.09 3.44 -12.93
CA LEU A 47 9.58 4.73 -13.40
C LEU A 47 9.50 4.76 -14.93
N GLU A 48 8.58 5.54 -15.46
CA GLU A 48 8.39 5.74 -16.90
C GLU A 48 8.56 7.22 -17.22
N ASP A 49 9.46 7.56 -18.14
CA ASP A 49 9.75 8.94 -18.54
C ASP A 49 10.05 9.92 -17.39
N GLY A 50 10.62 9.40 -16.29
CA GLY A 50 10.95 10.18 -15.10
C GLY A 50 9.80 10.33 -14.10
N GLU A 51 8.64 9.73 -14.36
CA GLU A 51 7.49 9.70 -13.47
C GLU A 51 7.24 8.31 -12.89
N TRP A 52 6.90 8.24 -11.60
CA TRP A 52 6.54 6.99 -10.94
C TRP A 52 5.05 6.69 -11.15
N LEU A 53 4.76 5.62 -11.86
CA LEU A 53 3.41 5.14 -12.14
C LEU A 53 3.09 3.91 -11.30
N LEU A 54 1.84 3.81 -10.83
CA LEU A 54 1.40 2.64 -10.06
C LEU A 54 1.20 1.46 -11.01
N ALA A 55 2.06 0.46 -10.90
CA ALA A 55 2.00 -0.74 -11.73
C ALA A 55 1.13 -1.84 -11.10
N ARG A 56 1.22 -2.03 -9.77
CA ARG A 56 0.46 -3.07 -9.06
C ARG A 56 0.04 -2.64 -7.67
N LEU A 57 -1.14 -3.14 -7.26
CA LEU A 57 -1.72 -2.99 -5.93
C LEU A 57 -2.10 -4.39 -5.41
N ASN A 58 -1.60 -4.76 -4.23
CA ASN A 58 -1.93 -6.00 -3.54
C ASN A 58 -2.44 -5.72 -2.12
N TRP A 59 -3.44 -6.49 -1.69
CA TRP A 59 -4.03 -6.45 -0.36
C TRP A 59 -3.90 -7.83 0.28
N GLU A 60 -3.30 -7.87 1.47
CA GLU A 60 -3.17 -9.06 2.33
C GLU A 60 -3.86 -8.85 3.68
#